data_AF-A0A178HXB4-F1
#
_entry.id   AF-A0A178HXB4-F1
#
_cell.length_a   1.000
_cell.length_b   1.000
_cell.length_c   1.000
_cell.angle_alpha   90.00
_cell.angle_beta   90.00
_cell.angle_gamma   90.00
#
_symmetry.space_group_name_H-M   'P 1'
#
loop_
_entity.id
_entity.type
_entity.pdbx_description
1 polymer ?
#
loop_
_entity_poly.entity_id
_entity_poly.type
_entity_poly.pdbx_seq_one_letter_code
_entity_poly.pdbx_strand_id
1 'polypeptide(L)'
;MLKNIPPLLGPDLLATLRAMGHGDEIVIADANFPAAFLGPKLIRVDGRTATDVLDAVLTLMPLDEFVDEAAFGMAVVGDPQAREPIYGLFEEIISRHEPGMGLSRLERFAFYERARQAAAIVQTGETRLYGNIILKKGIIRPS
;
A
#
# COMPACT_ATOMS: atom_id res chain seq x y z
N MET A 1 9.93 -8.15 18.25
CA MET A 1 8.51 -8.43 18.56
C MET A 1 8.03 -7.46 19.62
N LEU A 2 6.83 -6.91 19.45
CA LEU A 2 6.19 -5.98 20.39
C LEU A 2 4.77 -6.48 20.68
N LYS A 3 4.20 -6.10 21.83
CA LYS A 3 2.81 -6.42 22.15
C LYS A 3 1.89 -5.61 21.22
N ASN A 4 0.82 -6.23 20.73
CA ASN A 4 -0.24 -5.61 19.92
C ASN A 4 0.20 -5.04 18.55
N ILE A 5 1.41 -5.34 18.09
CA ILE A 5 1.91 -4.93 16.77
C ILE A 5 2.15 -6.19 15.93
N PRO A 6 1.62 -6.27 14.69
CA PRO A 6 1.85 -7.42 13.84
C PRO A 6 3.35 -7.72 13.66
N PRO A 7 3.81 -8.97 13.85
CA PRO A 7 5.22 -9.37 13.68
C PRO A 7 5.81 -8.99 12.33
N LEU A 8 4.95 -8.95 11.31
CA LEU A 8 5.29 -8.66 9.93
C LEU A 8 5.79 -7.23 9.75
N LEU A 9 5.37 -6.30 10.61
CA LEU A 9 5.88 -4.95 10.63
C LEU A 9 7.27 -4.95 11.29
N GLY A 10 8.27 -5.26 10.47
CA GLY A 10 9.68 -5.23 10.86
C GLY A 10 10.13 -3.82 11.30
N PRO A 11 11.32 -3.71 11.91
CA PRO A 11 11.81 -2.46 12.48
C PRO A 11 11.84 -1.31 11.46
N ASP A 12 12.29 -1.57 10.23
CA ASP A 12 12.38 -0.54 9.19
C ASP A 12 11.01 -0.09 8.70
N LEU A 13 10.04 -1.00 8.58
CA LEU A 13 8.68 -0.66 8.17
C LEU A 13 7.97 0.15 9.26
N LEU A 14 8.08 -0.26 10.52
CA LEU A 14 7.54 0.51 11.65
C LEU A 14 8.14 1.91 11.75
N ALA A 15 9.47 2.03 11.62
CA ALA A 15 10.15 3.31 11.64
C ALA A 15 9.66 4.22 10.50
N THR A 16 9.53 3.68 9.29
CA THR A 16 9.00 4.42 8.13
C THR A 16 7.55 4.88 8.38
N LEU A 17 6.64 3.97 8.75
CA LEU A 17 5.24 4.31 9.02
C LEU A 17 5.10 5.39 10.11
N ARG A 18 5.97 5.35 11.13
CA ARG A 18 5.96 6.31 12.23
C ARG A 18 6.51 7.68 11.83
N ALA A 19 7.45 7.72 10.89
CA ALA A 19 8.07 8.93 10.36
C ALA A 19 7.20 9.65 9.32
N MET A 20 6.38 8.90 8.56
CA MET A 20 5.44 9.47 7.60
C MET A 20 4.48 10.48 8.26
N GLY A 21 4.23 11.61 7.61
CA GLY A 21 3.21 12.60 7.95
C GLY A 21 1.87 12.36 7.27
N HIS A 22 0.91 13.26 7.51
CA HIS A 22 -0.34 13.31 6.75
C HIS A 22 -0.04 13.64 5.28
N GLY A 23 -0.62 12.86 4.36
CA GLY A 23 -0.47 13.03 2.93
C GLY A 23 0.71 12.26 2.31
N ASP A 24 1.64 11.75 3.13
CA ASP A 24 2.71 10.87 2.65
C ASP A 24 2.14 9.54 2.14
N GLU A 25 2.80 8.97 1.14
CA GLU A 25 2.35 7.75 0.48
C GLU A 25 3.36 6.62 0.67
N ILE A 26 2.86 5.39 0.78
CA ILE A 26 3.67 4.17 0.81
C ILE A 26 3.14 3.19 -0.22
N VAL A 27 4.04 2.55 -0.96
CA VAL A 27 3.70 1.51 -1.95
C VAL A 27 3.89 0.15 -1.30
N ILE A 28 2.92 -0.75 -1.45
CA ILE A 28 3.07 -2.19 -1.22
C ILE A 28 3.06 -2.82 -2.61
N ALA A 29 4.18 -3.45 -2.98
CA ALA A 29 4.46 -3.86 -4.34
C ALA A 29 4.53 -5.38 -4.49
N ASP A 30 4.02 -5.89 -5.62
CA ASP A 30 4.12 -7.29 -6.01
C ASP A 30 5.52 -7.67 -6.48
N ALA A 31 5.80 -8.97 -6.58
CA ALA A 31 7.12 -9.52 -6.89
C ALA A 31 7.70 -9.06 -8.25
N ASN A 32 6.88 -8.57 -9.17
CA ASN A 32 7.30 -8.12 -10.51
C ASN A 32 7.51 -6.60 -10.58
N PHE A 33 7.13 -5.86 -9.54
CA PHE A 33 7.25 -4.40 -9.53
C PHE A 33 8.72 -3.94 -9.50
N PRO A 34 9.12 -2.90 -10.25
CA PRO A 34 10.51 -2.48 -10.36
C PRO A 34 10.99 -1.62 -9.17
N ALA A 35 10.66 -2.01 -7.93
CA ALA A 35 10.85 -1.18 -6.73
C ALA A 35 12.28 -0.69 -6.52
N ALA A 36 13.28 -1.53 -6.81
CA ALA A 36 14.69 -1.23 -6.55
C ALA A 36 15.25 -0.04 -7.35
N PHE A 37 14.59 0.34 -8.45
CA PHE A 37 15.09 1.36 -9.37
C PHE A 37 14.14 2.56 -9.52
N LEU A 38 13.14 2.70 -8.65
CA LEU A 38 12.20 3.83 -8.67
C LEU A 38 12.64 5.04 -7.83
N GLY A 39 13.56 4.86 -6.87
CA GLY A 39 14.13 5.95 -6.08
C GLY A 39 13.79 5.95 -4.58
N PRO A 40 12.54 5.72 -4.15
CA PRO A 40 12.19 5.69 -2.73
C PRO A 40 12.94 4.64 -1.92
N LYS A 41 12.89 4.79 -0.59
CA LYS A 41 13.41 3.79 0.34
C LYS A 41 12.76 2.43 0.06
N LEU A 42 13.58 1.45 -0.31
CA LEU A 42 13.15 0.07 -0.50
C LEU A 42 13.13 -0.68 0.84
N ILE A 43 12.02 -1.34 1.14
CA ILE A 43 11.87 -2.25 2.28
C ILE A 43 11.46 -3.61 1.73
N ARG A 44 12.22 -4.66 2.08
CA ARG A 44 11.98 -6.02 1.61
C ARG A 44 11.16 -6.80 2.63
N VAL A 45 10.01 -7.33 2.21
CA VAL A 45 9.17 -8.25 3.00
C VAL A 45 8.91 -9.48 2.16
N ASP A 46 10.00 -10.15 1.81
CA ASP A 46 10.01 -11.32 0.95
C ASP A 46 9.23 -12.49 1.56
N GLY A 47 8.58 -13.28 0.69
CA GLY A 47 7.79 -14.45 1.09
C GLY A 47 6.47 -14.13 1.79
N ARG A 48 6.05 -12.85 1.82
CA ARG A 48 4.73 -12.43 2.30
C ARG A 48 3.88 -11.91 1.15
N THR A 49 2.57 -12.06 1.27
CA THR A 49 1.61 -11.56 0.28
C THR A 49 1.40 -10.05 0.46
N ALA A 50 1.00 -9.36 -0.62
CA ALA A 50 0.67 -7.94 -0.53
C ALA A 50 -0.54 -7.72 0.39
N THR A 51 -1.47 -8.69 0.42
CA THR A 51 -2.64 -8.69 1.31
C THR A 51 -2.25 -8.78 2.79
N ASP A 52 -1.28 -9.63 3.17
CA ASP A 52 -0.82 -9.72 4.58
C ASP A 52 -0.14 -8.41 5.02
N VAL A 53 0.63 -7.81 4.12
CA VAL A 53 1.33 -6.55 4.37
C VAL A 53 0.33 -5.40 4.48
N LEU A 54 -0.66 -5.34 3.58
CA LEU A 54 -1.72 -4.34 3.60
C LEU A 54 -2.52 -4.40 4.91
N ASP A 55 -3.00 -5.58 5.28
CA ASP A 55 -3.76 -5.78 6.52
C ASP A 55 -2.94 -5.34 7.74
N ALA A 56 -1.67 -5.74 7.81
CA ALA A 56 -0.78 -5.32 8.90
C ALA A 56 -0.54 -3.81 8.94
N VAL A 57 -0.29 -3.15 7.80
CA VAL A 57 -0.06 -1.71 7.72
C VAL A 57 -1.29 -0.93 8.21
N LEU A 58 -2.49 -1.32 7.78
CA LEU A 58 -3.74 -0.64 8.15
C LEU A 58 -4.14 -0.84 9.62
N THR A 59 -3.55 -1.81 10.34
CA THR A 59 -3.73 -1.86 11.81
C THR A 59 -3.14 -0.66 12.55
N LEU A 60 -2.19 0.07 11.94
CA LEU A 60 -1.48 1.19 12.56
C LEU A 60 -1.61 2.52 11.81
N MET A 61 -1.76 2.48 10.48
CA MET A 61 -1.71 3.66 9.63
C MET A 61 -3.11 4.00 9.12
N PRO A 62 -3.71 5.14 9.54
CA PRO A 62 -4.98 5.58 8.99
C PRO A 62 -4.84 6.02 7.53
N LEU A 63 -5.91 5.87 6.75
CA LEU A 63 -5.99 6.44 5.41
C LEU A 63 -6.48 7.89 5.44
N ASP A 64 -6.12 8.66 4.41
CA ASP A 64 -6.42 10.08 4.31
C ASP A 64 -7.91 10.34 3.99
N GLU A 65 -8.67 10.79 4.98
CA GLU A 65 -10.10 11.12 4.86
C GLU A 65 -10.36 12.51 4.25
N PHE A 66 -9.32 13.31 3.96
CA PHE A 66 -9.46 14.64 3.35
C PHE A 66 -9.42 14.63 1.81
N VAL A 67 -9.35 13.43 1.23
CA VAL A 67 -9.34 13.21 -0.22
C VAL A 67 -10.39 12.17 -0.58
N ASP A 68 -10.88 12.21 -1.83
CA ASP A 68 -11.88 11.25 -2.31
C ASP A 68 -11.32 9.83 -2.39
N GLU A 69 -10.00 9.69 -2.60
CA GLU A 69 -9.32 8.42 -2.83
C GLU A 69 -7.99 8.40 -2.07
N ALA A 70 -7.77 7.39 -1.23
CA ALA A 70 -6.53 7.23 -0.46
C ALA A 70 -5.82 5.88 -0.68
N ALA A 71 -6.42 4.97 -1.46
CA ALA A 71 -5.86 3.68 -1.81
C ALA A 71 -5.96 3.44 -3.31
N PHE A 72 -4.83 3.15 -3.96
CA PHE A 72 -4.73 3.07 -5.41
C PHE A 72 -4.06 1.78 -5.85
N GLY A 73 -4.77 0.94 -6.58
CA GLY A 73 -4.20 -0.14 -7.37
C GLY A 73 -3.74 0.33 -8.74
N MET A 74 -3.13 -0.57 -9.50
CA MET A 74 -2.79 -0.33 -10.91
C MET A 74 -3.89 -0.89 -11.81
N ALA A 75 -4.33 -0.13 -12.82
CA ALA A 75 -5.26 -0.62 -13.83
C ALA A 75 -4.59 -1.62 -14.78
N VAL A 76 -5.38 -2.56 -15.32
CA VAL A 76 -4.89 -3.57 -16.26
C VAL A 76 -4.54 -2.92 -17.60
N VAL A 77 -3.35 -3.20 -18.12
CA VAL A 77 -2.88 -2.60 -19.37
C VAL A 77 -3.72 -3.11 -20.54
N GLY A 78 -4.28 -2.19 -21.32
CA GLY A 78 -5.13 -2.50 -22.47
C GLY A 78 -6.61 -2.74 -22.13
N ASP A 79 -6.94 -2.97 -20.85
CA ASP A 79 -8.33 -3.07 -20.38
C ASP A 79 -8.48 -2.49 -18.96
N PRO A 80 -8.60 -1.16 -18.81
CA PRO A 80 -8.72 -0.54 -17.48
C PRO A 80 -9.95 -0.97 -16.68
N GLN A 81 -10.95 -1.59 -17.32
CA GLN A 81 -12.15 -2.07 -16.64
C GLN A 81 -11.99 -3.49 -16.10
N ALA A 82 -11.05 -4.28 -16.62
CA ALA A 82 -10.73 -5.60 -16.11
C ALA A 82 -10.43 -5.59 -14.60
N ARG A 83 -10.94 -6.60 -13.91
CA ARG A 83 -10.78 -6.77 -12.47
C ARG A 83 -10.01 -8.05 -12.18
N GLU A 84 -8.78 -7.89 -11.73
CA GLU A 84 -7.95 -8.99 -11.25
C GLU A 84 -8.44 -9.47 -9.88
N PRO A 85 -8.29 -10.76 -9.54
CA PRO A 85 -8.75 -11.31 -8.27
C PRO A 85 -8.20 -10.58 -7.03
N ILE A 86 -7.00 -10.00 -7.12
CA ILE A 86 -6.36 -9.29 -6.01
C ILE A 86 -7.13 -8.04 -5.57
N TYR A 87 -7.85 -7.38 -6.47
CA TYR A 87 -8.55 -6.13 -6.15
C TYR A 87 -9.68 -6.32 -5.14
N GLY A 88 -10.45 -7.41 -5.25
CA GLY A 88 -11.50 -7.72 -4.28
C GLY A 88 -10.95 -7.96 -2.87
N LEU A 89 -9.76 -8.54 -2.77
CA LEU A 89 -9.08 -8.78 -1.50
C LEU A 89 -8.57 -7.47 -0.88
N PHE A 90 -8.02 -6.57 -1.70
CA PHE A 90 -7.64 -5.23 -1.25
C PHE A 90 -8.85 -4.44 -0.76
N GLU A 91 -9.94 -4.43 -1.53
CA GLU A 91 -11.21 -3.77 -1.14
C GLU A 91 -11.74 -4.31 0.19
N GLU A 92 -11.75 -5.63 0.38
CA GLU A 92 -12.17 -6.25 1.64
C GLU A 92 -11.32 -5.77 2.83
N ILE A 93 -10.00 -5.81 2.68
CA ILE A 93 -9.07 -5.39 3.73
C ILE A 93 -9.21 -3.90 4.04
N ILE A 94 -9.28 -3.03 3.02
CA ILE A 94 -9.47 -1.59 3.20
C ILE A 94 -10.77 -1.33 3.95
N SER A 95 -11.88 -1.93 3.51
CA SER A 95 -13.20 -1.71 4.13
C SER A 95 -13.26 -2.12 5.60
N ARG A 96 -12.45 -3.10 6.00
CA ARG A 96 -12.37 -3.61 7.38
C ARG A 96 -11.70 -2.61 8.33
N HIS A 97 -10.63 -1.95 7.88
CA HIS A 97 -9.84 -1.03 8.71
C HIS A 97 -10.27 0.42 8.56
N GLU A 98 -10.75 0.80 7.37
CA GLU A 98 -11.12 2.17 7.00
C GLU A 98 -12.53 2.20 6.39
N PRO A 99 -13.58 2.03 7.21
CA PRO A 99 -14.95 2.02 6.72
C PRO A 99 -15.31 3.35 6.04
N GLY A 100 -15.53 3.30 4.72
CA GLY A 100 -15.81 4.48 3.89
C GLY A 100 -14.74 4.75 2.83
N MET A 101 -13.59 4.08 2.90
CA MET A 101 -12.56 4.14 1.87
C MET A 101 -12.70 2.99 0.87
N GLY A 102 -12.42 3.27 -0.41
CA GLY A 102 -12.44 2.30 -1.49
C GLY A 102 -11.07 2.09 -2.13
N LEU A 103 -11.00 1.16 -3.09
CA LEU A 103 -9.84 0.97 -3.96
C LEU A 103 -10.09 1.67 -5.30
N SER A 104 -9.27 2.67 -5.59
CA SER A 104 -9.20 3.31 -6.90
C SER A 104 -8.11 2.69 -7.75
N ARG A 105 -8.10 2.96 -9.06
CA ARG A 105 -7.11 2.39 -9.98
C ARG A 105 -6.49 3.47 -10.86
N LEU A 106 -5.16 3.44 -10.97
CA LEU A 106 -4.39 4.36 -11.80
C LEU A 106 -3.88 3.65 -13.05
N GLU A 107 -3.77 4.38 -14.17
CA GLU A 107 -3.02 3.90 -15.33
C GLU A 107 -1.57 3.56 -14.92
N ARG A 108 -0.96 2.57 -15.57
CA ARG A 108 0.34 2.00 -15.18
C ARG A 108 1.45 3.04 -15.03
N PHE A 109 1.60 3.97 -15.97
CA PHE A 109 2.63 5.00 -15.89
C PHE A 109 2.29 6.04 -14.84
N ALA A 110 1.01 6.42 -14.69
CA ALA A 110 0.58 7.27 -13.59
C ALA A 110 0.89 6.64 -12.21
N PHE A 111 0.70 5.32 -12.08
CA PHE A 111 1.08 4.58 -10.88
C PHE A 111 2.60 4.65 -10.65
N TYR A 112 3.42 4.48 -11.69
CA TYR A 112 4.88 4.60 -11.56
C TYR A 112 5.31 6.02 -11.16
N GLU A 113 4.76 7.07 -11.78
CA GLU A 113 5.09 8.45 -11.38
C GLU A 113 4.74 8.72 -9.92
N ARG A 114 3.58 8.26 -9.47
CA ARG A 114 3.17 8.39 -8.08
C ARG A 114 4.04 7.57 -7.13
N ALA A 115 4.38 6.33 -7.50
CA ALA A 115 5.26 5.47 -6.71
C ALA A 115 6.67 6.08 -6.54
N ARG A 116 7.19 6.83 -7.52
CA ARG A 116 8.49 7.52 -7.37
C ARG A 116 8.49 8.62 -6.31
N GLN A 117 7.32 9.14 -5.96
CA GLN A 117 7.14 10.20 -4.95
C GLN A 117 6.80 9.64 -3.57
N ALA A 118 6.59 8.33 -3.44
CA ALA A 118 6.26 7.69 -2.17
C ALA A 118 7.42 7.80 -1.17
N ALA A 119 7.09 7.83 0.12
CA ALA A 119 8.07 7.81 1.21
C ALA A 119 8.88 6.51 1.22
N ALA A 120 8.25 5.39 0.86
CA ALA A 120 8.89 4.09 0.73
C ALA A 120 8.12 3.16 -0.20
N ILE A 121 8.81 2.13 -0.69
CA ILE A 121 8.24 1.00 -1.41
C ILE A 121 8.54 -0.28 -0.62
N VAL A 122 7.49 -0.98 -0.22
CA VAL A 122 7.53 -2.29 0.41
C VAL A 122 7.40 -3.35 -0.66
N GLN A 123 8.50 -4.00 -1.00
CA GLN A 123 8.54 -5.04 -2.00
C GLN A 123 8.25 -6.40 -1.35
N THR A 124 7.17 -7.04 -1.81
CA THR A 124 6.64 -8.29 -1.25
C THR A 124 6.97 -9.49 -2.13
N GLY A 125 6.55 -10.68 -1.69
CA GLY A 125 6.56 -11.92 -2.48
C GLY A 125 5.23 -12.21 -3.19
N GLU A 126 4.35 -11.23 -3.33
CA GLU A 126 3.06 -11.39 -4.02
C GLU A 126 3.25 -11.81 -5.48
N THR A 127 2.64 -12.93 -5.86
CA THR A 127 2.74 -13.48 -7.22
C THR A 127 1.49 -13.24 -8.06
N ARG A 128 0.36 -12.85 -7.45
CA ARG A 128 -0.85 -12.45 -8.17
C ARG A 128 -0.57 -11.15 -8.92
N LEU A 129 -0.98 -11.10 -10.18
CA LEU A 129 -0.72 -9.95 -11.04
C LEU A 129 -1.46 -8.70 -10.55
N TYR A 130 -0.87 -7.54 -10.83
CA TYR A 130 -1.38 -6.24 -10.41
C TYR A 130 -1.56 -6.12 -8.89
N GLY A 131 -0.77 -6.86 -8.11
CA GLY A 131 -0.78 -6.85 -6.65
C GLY A 131 -0.06 -5.66 -6.03
N ASN A 132 -0.04 -4.53 -6.73
CA ASN A 132 0.55 -3.28 -6.25
C ASN A 132 -0.54 -2.36 -5.72
N ILE A 133 -0.29 -1.74 -4.58
CA ILE A 133 -1.19 -0.75 -3.99
C ILE A 133 -0.40 0.41 -3.38
N ILE A 134 -0.85 1.63 -3.62
CA ILE A 134 -0.39 2.86 -2.96
C ILE A 134 -1.39 3.22 -1.88
N LEU A 135 -0.91 3.55 -0.69
CA LEU A 135 -1.70 4.02 0.43
C LEU A 135 -1.27 5.44 0.82
N LYS A 136 -2.22 6.35 0.96
CA LYS A 136 -2.01 7.72 1.44
C LYS A 136 -2.35 7.83 2.91
N LYS A 137 -1.38 8.23 3.73
CA LYS A 137 -1.52 8.30 5.18
C LYS A 137 -2.40 9.49 5.59
N GLY A 138 -3.38 9.24 6.44
CA GLY A 138 -4.26 10.24 7.04
C GLY A 138 -3.71 10.88 8.32
N ILE A 139 -4.58 11.63 9.00
CA ILE A 139 -4.27 12.24 10.29
C ILE A 139 -4.46 11.25 11.44
N ILE A 140 -3.79 11.50 12.57
CA ILE A 140 -4.13 10.91 13.86
C ILE A 140 -4.68 12.04 14.73
N ARG A 141 -5.95 11.90 15.16
CA ARG A 141 -6.62 12.92 15.97
C ARG A 141 -6.04 12.94 17.39
N PRO A 142 -5.92 14.13 18.03
CA PRO A 142 -5.54 14.21 19.44
C PRO A 142 -6.52 13.39 20.29
N SER A 143 -5.98 12.67 21.27
CA SER A 143 -6.73 11.95 22.30
C SER A 143 -7.03 12.83 23.50
#